data_AF-A0A964JKA5-F1
#
_entry.id   AF-A0A964JKA5-F1
#
_cell.length_a   1.000
_cell.length_b   1.000
_cell.length_c   1.000
_cell.angle_alpha   90.00
_cell.angle_beta   90.00
_cell.angle_gamma   90.00
#
_symmetry.space_group_name_H-M   'P 1'
#
loop_
_entity.id
_entity.type
_entity.pdbx_description
1 polymer ?
#
loop_
_entity_poly.entity_id
_entity_poly.type
_entity_poly.pdbx_seq_one_letter_code
_entity_poly.pdbx_strand_id
1 'polypeptide(L)'
;MVLDTDPDVDSTGFDAGFSPDSKNMRAPDIAVGNVPDRPGWLPGTPPLAVEYAGSGQDEAELTAKIGELLLGIRRVEVHVAGEAVRTLGVGEVLMAPGILRNPVPVEALFDRNVAHEVAFRNLLQRHGYAGLDDVRAEGAEEGRHEAREVLRELLRNTLRGRGALTAEHDTRIAGCPDLAWLAAWVATAATTGVLSD
;
A
#
# COMPACT_ATOMS: atom_id res chain seq x y z
N MET A 1 -9.18 0.71 -9.55
CA MET A 1 -8.67 1.15 -8.22
C MET A 1 -7.68 0.14 -7.63
N VAL A 2 -8.02 -1.14 -7.48
CA VAL A 2 -7.09 -2.11 -6.86
C VAL A 2 -5.83 -2.38 -7.70
N LEU A 3 -5.98 -2.57 -9.02
CA LEU A 3 -4.84 -2.88 -9.91
C LEU A 3 -3.88 -1.69 -10.05
N ASP A 4 -4.42 -0.48 -10.12
CA ASP A 4 -3.64 0.77 -10.25
C ASP A 4 -2.71 1.03 -9.07
N THR A 5 -3.12 0.58 -7.87
CA THR A 5 -2.29 0.75 -6.68
C THR A 5 -1.13 -0.23 -6.60
N ASP A 6 -1.10 -1.30 -7.40
CA ASP A 6 -0.05 -2.32 -7.33
C ASP A 6 1.34 -1.69 -7.55
N PRO A 7 2.37 -2.10 -6.78
CA PRO A 7 3.68 -1.44 -6.85
C PRO A 7 4.43 -1.58 -8.17
N ASP A 8 4.14 -2.61 -8.99
CA ASP A 8 4.75 -2.76 -10.32
C ASP A 8 3.91 -2.11 -11.43
N VAL A 9 2.78 -1.49 -11.08
CA VAL A 9 1.89 -0.82 -12.04
C VAL A 9 2.19 0.67 -12.12
N ASP A 10 2.77 1.06 -13.27
CA ASP A 10 3.08 2.45 -13.58
C ASP A 10 1.86 3.26 -14.02
N SER A 11 0.96 2.64 -14.79
CA SER A 11 -0.19 3.31 -15.39
C SER A 11 -1.37 2.38 -15.54
N THR A 12 -2.58 2.89 -15.27
CA THR A 12 -3.83 2.26 -15.67
C THR A 12 -4.72 3.22 -16.43
N GLY A 13 -5.62 2.68 -17.23
CA GLY A 13 -6.65 3.43 -17.94
C GLY A 13 -8.01 2.79 -17.77
N PHE A 14 -9.03 3.60 -17.58
CA PHE A 14 -10.43 3.18 -17.61
C PHE A 14 -11.00 3.51 -18.98
N ASP A 15 -11.67 2.53 -19.60
CA ASP A 15 -12.21 2.65 -20.96
C ASP A 15 -11.14 3.15 -21.97
N ALA A 16 -9.89 2.76 -21.75
CA ALA A 16 -8.77 3.25 -22.55
C ALA A 16 -8.83 2.66 -23.95
N GLY A 17 -9.00 3.52 -24.96
CA GLY A 17 -9.12 3.09 -26.35
C GLY A 17 -7.78 2.65 -26.95
N PHE A 18 -7.69 1.38 -27.35
CA PHE A 18 -6.57 0.81 -28.10
C PHE A 18 -6.94 0.52 -29.56
N SER A 19 -5.97 0.69 -30.46
CA SER A 19 -6.01 0.25 -31.85
C SER A 19 -4.88 -0.76 -32.08
N PRO A 20 -5.15 -2.07 -31.90
CA PRO A 20 -4.14 -3.12 -32.08
C PRO A 20 -3.65 -3.21 -33.53
N ASP A 21 -4.52 -2.89 -34.47
CA ASP A 21 -4.22 -2.81 -35.89
C ASP A 21 -5.08 -1.74 -36.58
N SER A 22 -4.78 -1.47 -37.85
CA SER A 22 -5.42 -0.42 -38.66
C SER A 22 -6.95 -0.52 -38.83
N LYS A 23 -7.56 -1.64 -38.45
CA LYS A 23 -8.99 -1.93 -38.66
C LYS A 23 -9.73 -2.28 -37.38
N ASN A 24 -9.03 -2.47 -36.27
CA ASN A 24 -9.62 -2.86 -35.00
C ASN A 24 -9.41 -1.80 -33.93
N MET A 25 -10.46 -1.60 -33.13
CA MET A 25 -10.43 -0.79 -31.92
C MET A 25 -11.06 -1.59 -30.78
N ARG A 26 -10.47 -1.51 -29.60
CA ARG A 26 -10.98 -2.11 -28.36
C ARG A 26 -10.74 -1.15 -27.21
N ALA A 27 -11.70 -1.02 -26.32
CA ALA A 27 -11.57 -0.21 -25.11
C ALA A 27 -11.99 -1.10 -23.94
N PRO A 28 -11.04 -1.77 -23.27
CA PRO A 28 -11.37 -2.56 -22.11
C PRO A 28 -11.78 -1.66 -20.95
N ASP A 29 -12.65 -2.17 -20.08
CA ASP A 29 -13.10 -1.43 -18.89
C ASP A 29 -11.90 -0.97 -18.06
N ILE A 30 -10.87 -1.82 -17.94
CA ILE A 30 -9.58 -1.47 -17.33
C ILE A 30 -8.42 -2.00 -18.18
N ALA A 31 -7.47 -1.11 -18.50
CA ALA A 31 -6.17 -1.43 -19.07
C ALA A 31 -5.06 -1.18 -18.04
N VAL A 32 -4.11 -2.10 -17.93
CA VAL A 32 -2.93 -1.99 -17.05
C VAL A 32 -1.66 -2.02 -17.91
N GLY A 33 -0.83 -0.99 -17.77
CA GLY A 33 0.39 -0.78 -18.54
C GLY A 33 0.13 -0.20 -19.94
N ASN A 34 1.12 0.50 -20.49
CA ASN A 34 1.05 1.17 -21.80
C ASN A 34 -0.11 2.17 -21.94
N VAL A 35 -0.52 2.83 -20.85
CA VAL A 35 -1.54 3.87 -20.86
C VAL A 35 -0.90 5.24 -20.56
N PRO A 36 -0.30 5.91 -21.56
CA PRO A 36 0.27 7.24 -21.38
C PRO A 36 -0.83 8.30 -21.18
N ASP A 37 -0.55 9.33 -20.39
CA ASP A 37 -1.41 10.50 -20.19
C ASP A 37 -1.37 11.43 -21.42
N ARG A 38 -1.98 10.97 -22.52
CA ARG A 38 -2.14 11.72 -23.76
C ARG A 38 -3.46 11.37 -24.45
N PRO A 39 -4.09 12.34 -25.12
CA PRO A 39 -5.33 12.09 -25.84
C PRO A 39 -5.11 11.21 -27.07
N GLY A 40 -6.16 10.49 -27.46
CA GLY A 40 -6.23 9.71 -28.71
C GLY A 40 -6.17 8.19 -28.50
N TRP A 41 -6.20 7.46 -29.61
CA TRP A 41 -6.15 6.01 -29.62
C TRP A 41 -4.73 5.50 -29.36
N LEU A 42 -4.59 4.60 -28.39
CA LEU A 42 -3.33 3.99 -28.02
C LEU A 42 -2.98 2.88 -29.02
N PRO A 43 -1.77 2.85 -29.60
CA PRO A 43 -1.38 1.77 -30.50
C PRO A 43 -1.15 0.45 -29.73
N GLY A 44 -1.46 -0.67 -30.37
CA GLY A 44 -1.16 -2.00 -29.84
C GLY A 44 -2.19 -2.50 -28.82
N THR A 45 -1.73 -3.27 -27.83
CA THR A 45 -2.56 -3.85 -26.77
C THR A 45 -1.94 -3.60 -25.39
N PRO A 46 -2.75 -3.40 -24.33
CA PRO A 46 -2.21 -3.35 -22.99
C PRO A 46 -1.67 -4.73 -22.57
N PRO A 47 -0.63 -4.78 -21.71
CA PRO A 47 -0.14 -6.04 -21.14
C PRO A 47 -1.22 -6.84 -20.40
N LEU A 48 -2.12 -6.14 -19.70
CA LEU A 48 -3.27 -6.74 -19.03
C LEU A 48 -4.51 -5.87 -19.29
N ALA A 49 -5.60 -6.53 -19.68
CA ALA A 49 -6.92 -5.95 -19.82
C ALA A 49 -7.91 -6.69 -18.91
N VAL A 50 -8.85 -5.95 -18.31
CA VAL A 50 -9.96 -6.51 -17.53
C VAL A 50 -11.26 -6.01 -18.12
N GLU A 51 -12.18 -6.94 -18.33
CA GLU A 51 -13.54 -6.69 -18.79
C GLU A 51 -14.51 -7.18 -17.71
N TYR A 52 -15.43 -6.32 -17.30
CA TYR A 52 -16.57 -6.69 -16.48
C TYR A 52 -17.69 -7.13 -17.39
N ALA A 53 -18.12 -8.38 -17.22
CA ALA A 53 -19.16 -8.94 -18.07
C ALA A 53 -20.51 -8.21 -17.81
N GLY A 54 -20.84 -7.21 -18.62
CA GLY A 54 -22.11 -6.48 -18.57
C GLY A 54 -23.32 -7.29 -19.08
N SER A 55 -24.53 -6.83 -18.80
CA SER A 55 -25.76 -7.38 -19.38
C SER A 55 -26.02 -6.72 -20.73
N GLY A 56 -25.62 -7.37 -21.83
CA GLY A 56 -25.83 -6.84 -23.18
C GLY A 56 -25.36 -7.79 -24.29
N GLN A 57 -26.34 -8.46 -24.91
CA GLN A 57 -26.30 -9.30 -26.13
C GLN A 57 -26.14 -10.82 -25.98
N ASP A 58 -26.86 -11.52 -26.86
CA ASP A 58 -27.29 -12.93 -26.90
C ASP A 58 -28.32 -13.36 -25.81
N GLU A 59 -29.54 -13.73 -26.22
CA GLU A 59 -30.60 -14.23 -25.33
C GLU A 59 -30.23 -15.57 -24.66
N ALA A 60 -29.40 -16.39 -25.31
CA ALA A 60 -28.91 -17.65 -24.75
C ALA A 60 -27.86 -17.39 -23.66
N GLU A 61 -26.91 -16.49 -23.92
CA GLU A 61 -25.94 -16.06 -22.91
C GLU A 61 -26.62 -15.29 -21.77
N LEU A 62 -27.64 -14.48 -22.07
CA LEU A 62 -28.42 -13.77 -21.07
C LEU A 62 -29.22 -14.72 -20.16
N THR A 63 -29.78 -15.81 -20.70
CA THR A 63 -30.50 -16.80 -19.88
C THR A 63 -29.55 -17.56 -18.96
N ALA A 64 -28.38 -17.98 -19.47
CA ALA A 64 -27.33 -18.58 -18.65
C ALA A 64 -26.87 -17.60 -17.56
N LYS A 65 -26.65 -16.35 -17.92
CA LYS A 65 -26.17 -15.29 -17.04
C LYS A 65 -27.22 -14.84 -16.01
N ILE A 66 -28.51 -14.85 -16.34
CA ILE A 66 -29.60 -14.68 -15.36
C ILE A 66 -29.55 -15.82 -14.33
N GLY A 67 -29.34 -17.07 -14.78
CA GLY A 67 -29.11 -18.20 -13.87
C GLY A 67 -27.91 -17.95 -12.93
N GLU A 68 -26.78 -17.50 -13.46
CA GLU A 68 -25.59 -17.19 -12.68
C GLU A 68 -25.76 -16.00 -11.72
N LEU A 69 -26.45 -14.94 -12.14
CA LEU A 69 -26.72 -13.76 -11.34
C LEU A 69 -27.74 -14.05 -10.23
N LEU A 70 -28.74 -14.90 -10.49
CA LEU A 70 -29.67 -15.39 -9.48
C LEU A 70 -29.01 -16.36 -8.49
N LEU A 71 -27.91 -17.02 -8.92
CA LEU A 71 -27.05 -17.84 -8.05
C LEU A 71 -25.91 -17.03 -7.41
N GLY A 72 -25.72 -15.76 -7.80
CA GLY A 72 -24.65 -14.90 -7.31
C GLY A 72 -23.24 -15.41 -7.64
N ILE A 73 -23.05 -16.12 -8.77
CA ILE A 73 -21.75 -16.70 -9.12
C ILE A 73 -20.77 -15.57 -9.47
N ARG A 74 -19.78 -15.38 -8.60
CA ARG A 74 -18.69 -14.42 -8.79
C ARG A 74 -17.43 -15.18 -9.16
N ARG A 75 -16.99 -15.00 -10.41
CA ARG A 75 -15.81 -15.65 -10.97
C ARG A 75 -15.04 -14.70 -11.88
N VAL A 76 -13.80 -15.06 -12.14
CA VAL A 76 -12.91 -14.42 -13.12
C VAL A 76 -12.47 -15.48 -14.10
N GLU A 77 -12.57 -15.19 -15.39
CA GLU A 77 -11.99 -16.02 -16.43
C GLU A 77 -10.66 -15.40 -16.88
N VAL A 78 -9.60 -16.19 -16.84
CA VAL A 78 -8.25 -15.79 -17.19
C VAL A 78 -7.92 -16.35 -18.57
N HIS A 79 -7.72 -15.44 -19.51
CA HIS A 79 -7.37 -15.74 -20.90
C HIS A 79 -5.90 -15.38 -21.13
N VAL A 80 -5.08 -16.38 -21.45
CA VAL A 80 -3.66 -16.21 -21.82
C VAL A 80 -3.45 -16.80 -23.20
N ALA A 81 -2.75 -16.07 -24.07
CA ALA A 81 -2.55 -16.49 -25.45
C ALA A 81 -1.87 -17.88 -25.53
N GLY A 82 -2.54 -18.82 -26.19
CA GLY A 82 -2.05 -20.19 -26.35
C GLY A 82 -2.30 -21.13 -25.16
N GLU A 83 -2.95 -20.65 -24.10
CA GLU A 83 -3.32 -21.47 -22.93
C GLU A 83 -4.82 -21.74 -22.88
N ALA A 84 -5.21 -22.79 -22.16
CA ALA A 84 -6.62 -23.05 -21.86
C ALA A 84 -7.16 -22.00 -20.87
N VAL A 85 -8.41 -21.58 -21.08
CA VAL A 85 -9.10 -20.64 -20.18
C VAL A 85 -9.16 -21.23 -18.77
N ARG A 86 -8.79 -20.42 -17.78
CA ARG A 86 -8.88 -20.79 -16.37
C ARG A 86 -9.97 -19.98 -15.68
N THR A 87 -10.73 -20.63 -14.81
CA THR A 87 -11.75 -19.97 -14.01
C THR A 87 -11.31 -19.89 -12.56
N LEU A 88 -11.39 -18.70 -11.98
CA LEU A 88 -11.09 -18.43 -10.57
C LEU A 88 -12.36 -17.95 -9.87
N GLY A 89 -12.68 -18.52 -8.72
CA GLY A 89 -13.81 -18.15 -7.88
C GLY A 89 -13.41 -17.39 -6.62
N VAL A 90 -14.40 -17.13 -5.77
CA VAL A 90 -14.21 -16.62 -4.40
C VAL A 90 -13.23 -17.51 -3.62
N GLY A 91 -12.30 -16.89 -2.90
CA GLY A 91 -11.22 -17.55 -2.16
C GLY A 91 -9.96 -17.83 -2.99
N GLU A 92 -10.02 -17.65 -4.32
CA GLU A 92 -8.87 -17.79 -5.20
C GLU A 92 -8.23 -16.43 -5.52
N VAL A 93 -6.99 -16.47 -6.02
CA VAL A 93 -6.21 -15.28 -6.34
C VAL A 93 -5.87 -15.24 -7.83
N LEU A 94 -6.06 -14.07 -8.42
CA LEU A 94 -5.56 -13.72 -9.74
C LEU A 94 -4.07 -13.38 -9.65
N MET A 95 -3.30 -13.98 -10.56
CA MET A 95 -1.87 -13.77 -10.73
C MET A 95 -1.62 -13.27 -12.15
N ALA A 96 -0.76 -12.26 -12.29
CA ALA A 96 -0.26 -11.78 -13.59
C ALA A 96 1.25 -11.49 -13.49
N PRO A 97 2.10 -12.54 -13.47
CA PRO A 97 3.54 -12.38 -13.28
C PRO A 97 4.17 -11.46 -14.33
N GLY A 98 5.04 -10.56 -13.88
CA GLY A 98 5.68 -9.56 -14.75
C GLY A 98 4.80 -8.37 -15.12
N ILE A 99 3.54 -8.34 -14.64
CA ILE A 99 2.61 -7.21 -14.81
C ILE A 99 2.18 -6.68 -13.43
N LEU A 100 1.76 -7.57 -12.54
CA LEU A 100 1.40 -7.26 -11.16
C LEU A 100 2.45 -7.85 -10.22
N ARG A 101 2.87 -7.07 -9.23
CA ARG A 101 3.74 -7.56 -8.16
C ARG A 101 2.98 -8.51 -7.26
N ASN A 102 1.78 -8.10 -6.86
CA ASN A 102 1.03 -8.81 -5.85
C ASN A 102 -0.13 -9.63 -6.44
N PRO A 103 -0.48 -10.77 -5.81
CA PRO A 103 -1.75 -11.44 -6.07
C PRO A 103 -2.93 -10.51 -5.78
N VAL A 104 -3.97 -10.66 -6.58
CA VAL A 104 -5.25 -9.97 -6.42
C VAL A 104 -6.32 -11.00 -6.07
N PRO A 105 -6.86 -11.01 -4.84
CA PRO A 105 -8.02 -11.84 -4.51
C PRO A 105 -9.16 -11.56 -5.50
N VAL A 106 -9.86 -12.61 -5.94
CA VAL A 106 -11.00 -12.47 -6.86
C VAL A 106 -12.05 -11.52 -6.28
N GLU A 107 -12.25 -11.55 -4.97
CA GLU A 107 -13.14 -10.67 -4.22
C GLU A 107 -12.76 -9.20 -4.35
N ALA A 108 -11.48 -8.87 -4.48
CA ALA A 108 -11.03 -7.48 -4.60
C ALA A 108 -11.56 -6.80 -5.89
N LEU A 109 -12.08 -7.58 -6.85
CA LEU A 109 -12.63 -7.05 -8.10
C LEU A 109 -14.09 -6.60 -7.98
N PHE A 110 -14.82 -7.02 -6.93
CA PHE A 110 -16.23 -6.69 -6.73
C PHE A 110 -16.62 -6.33 -5.28
N ASP A 111 -15.85 -6.77 -4.29
CA ASP A 111 -16.04 -6.42 -2.88
C ASP A 111 -15.16 -5.21 -2.54
N ARG A 112 -15.83 -4.12 -2.15
CA ARG A 112 -15.16 -2.86 -1.85
C ARG A 112 -14.19 -2.95 -0.66
N ASN A 113 -14.52 -3.72 0.37
CA ASN A 113 -13.68 -3.80 1.56
C ASN A 113 -12.39 -4.56 1.24
N VAL A 114 -12.51 -5.69 0.53
CA VAL A 114 -11.33 -6.44 0.07
C VAL A 114 -10.50 -5.59 -0.88
N ALA A 115 -11.13 -4.84 -1.80
CA ALA A 115 -10.42 -3.92 -2.69
C ALA A 115 -9.64 -2.85 -1.92
N HIS A 116 -10.22 -2.28 -0.86
CA HIS A 116 -9.56 -1.27 -0.02
C HIS A 116 -8.38 -1.83 0.76
N GLU A 117 -8.50 -3.04 1.32
CA GLU A 117 -7.40 -3.69 2.03
C GLU A 117 -6.20 -3.96 1.11
N VAL A 118 -6.49 -4.48 -0.09
CA VAL A 118 -5.45 -4.72 -1.12
C VAL A 118 -4.82 -3.40 -1.57
N ALA A 119 -5.63 -2.38 -1.85
CA ALA A 119 -5.13 -1.07 -2.24
C ALA A 119 -4.26 -0.45 -1.15
N PHE A 120 -4.67 -0.53 0.11
CA PHE A 120 -3.91 -0.02 1.24
C PHE A 120 -2.55 -0.71 1.38
N ARG A 121 -2.51 -2.04 1.32
CA ARG A 121 -1.25 -2.82 1.29
C ARG A 121 -0.35 -2.37 0.15
N ASN A 122 -0.91 -2.23 -1.06
CA ASN A 122 -0.13 -1.87 -2.24
C ASN A 122 0.45 -0.45 -2.13
N LEU A 123 -0.33 0.52 -1.63
CA LEU A 123 0.13 1.89 -1.39
C LEU A 123 1.27 1.95 -0.37
N LEU A 124 1.19 1.19 0.72
CA LEU A 124 2.28 1.07 1.70
C LEU A 124 3.57 0.58 1.03
N GLN A 125 3.47 -0.45 0.19
CA GLN A 125 4.61 -1.01 -0.53
C GLN A 125 5.20 -0.05 -1.56
N ARG A 126 4.38 0.79 -2.20
CA ARG A 126 4.87 1.89 -3.06
C ARG A 126 5.67 2.92 -2.27
N HIS A 127 5.33 3.12 -1.01
CA HIS A 127 6.08 3.97 -0.08
C HIS A 127 7.26 3.25 0.61
N GLY A 128 7.55 2.00 0.25
CA GLY A 128 8.69 1.24 0.78
C GLY A 128 8.40 0.46 2.06
N TYR A 129 7.15 0.44 2.53
CA TYR A 129 6.74 -0.33 3.71
C TYR A 129 6.14 -1.68 3.29
N ALA A 130 6.58 -2.79 3.90
CA ALA A 130 5.98 -4.10 3.65
C ALA A 130 4.53 -4.17 4.17
N GLY A 131 4.24 -3.41 5.23
CA GLY A 131 2.90 -3.28 5.81
C GLY A 131 2.84 -2.22 6.91
N LEU A 132 1.69 -2.16 7.60
CA LEU A 132 1.43 -1.14 8.63
C LEU A 132 2.35 -1.28 9.86
N ASP A 133 2.85 -2.48 10.13
CA ASP A 133 3.74 -2.70 11.27
C ASP A 133 5.11 -2.04 11.08
N ASP A 134 5.58 -1.90 9.84
CA ASP A 134 6.82 -1.15 9.53
C ASP A 134 6.63 0.34 9.83
N VAL A 135 5.50 0.92 9.42
CA VAL A 135 5.14 2.32 9.70
C VAL A 135 5.05 2.54 11.22
N ARG A 136 4.44 1.60 11.95
CA ARG A 136 4.35 1.68 13.42
C ARG A 136 5.72 1.57 14.08
N ALA A 137 6.59 0.70 13.58
CA ALA A 137 7.94 0.52 14.11
C ALA A 137 8.80 1.78 13.91
N GLU A 138 8.73 2.38 12.72
CA GLU A 138 9.38 3.66 12.41
C GLU A 138 8.89 4.77 13.33
N GLY A 139 7.57 4.98 13.40
CA GLY A 139 6.99 6.00 14.28
C GLY A 139 7.29 5.76 15.76
N ALA A 140 7.42 4.50 16.21
CA ALA A 140 7.84 4.20 17.57
C ALA A 140 9.31 4.56 17.82
N GLU A 141 10.20 4.40 16.84
CA GLU A 141 11.59 4.82 16.97
C GLU A 141 11.73 6.34 16.94
N GLU A 142 11.01 7.02 16.05
CA GLU A 142 10.93 8.49 16.03
C GLU A 142 10.42 9.03 17.36
N GLY A 143 9.32 8.48 17.90
CA GLY A 143 8.79 8.87 19.20
C GLY A 143 9.76 8.62 20.35
N ARG A 144 10.53 7.52 20.32
CA ARG A 144 11.62 7.29 21.30
C ARG A 144 12.75 8.30 21.14
N HIS A 145 13.08 8.70 19.93
CA HIS A 145 14.10 9.72 19.66
C HIS A 145 13.66 11.08 20.21
N GLU A 146 12.45 11.52 19.87
CA GLU A 146 11.89 12.77 20.39
C GLU A 146 11.81 12.79 21.92
N ALA A 147 11.35 11.70 22.54
CA ALA A 147 11.29 11.59 23.99
C ALA A 147 12.69 11.70 24.65
N ARG A 148 13.73 11.17 24.00
CA ARG A 148 15.12 11.31 24.48
C ARG A 148 15.54 12.76 24.45
N GLU A 149 15.31 13.47 23.34
CA GLU A 149 15.68 14.88 23.22
C GLU A 149 14.95 15.76 24.25
N VAL A 150 13.65 15.53 24.45
CA VAL A 150 12.87 16.26 25.47
C VAL A 150 13.43 16.03 26.88
N LEU A 151 13.72 14.78 27.26
CA LEU A 151 14.27 14.48 28.58
C LEU A 151 15.68 15.04 28.76
N ARG A 152 16.52 15.00 27.72
CA ARG A 152 17.86 15.62 27.72
C ARG A 152 17.78 17.12 27.96
N GLU A 153 16.89 17.79 27.25
CA GLU A 153 16.68 19.24 27.41
C GLU A 153 16.14 19.57 28.82
N LEU A 154 15.14 18.83 29.28
CA LEU A 154 14.56 19.01 30.61
C LEU A 154 15.62 18.84 31.71
N LEU A 155 16.48 17.83 31.58
CA LEU A 155 17.56 17.57 32.52
C LEU A 155 18.60 18.70 32.52
N ARG A 156 19.04 19.15 31.34
CA ARG A 156 19.95 20.30 31.20
C ARG A 156 19.37 21.56 31.86
N ASN A 157 18.10 21.85 31.59
CA ASN A 157 17.42 23.02 32.16
C ASN A 157 17.29 22.91 33.68
N THR A 158 16.97 21.73 34.19
CA THR A 158 16.88 21.46 35.63
C THR A 158 18.22 21.65 36.34
N LEU A 159 19.30 21.13 35.79
CA LEU A 159 20.66 21.30 36.34
C LEU A 159 21.14 22.75 36.22
N ARG A 160 20.88 23.41 35.09
CA ARG A 160 21.24 24.82 34.86
C ARG A 160 20.53 25.75 35.84
N GLY A 161 19.23 25.55 36.04
CA GLY A 161 18.43 26.33 37.01
C GLY A 161 18.93 26.20 38.45
N ARG A 162 19.64 25.11 38.76
CA ARG A 162 20.29 24.87 40.06
C ARG A 162 21.77 25.28 40.10
N GLY A 163 22.35 25.73 39.00
CA GLY A 163 23.78 26.04 38.91
C GLY A 163 24.71 24.81 38.96
N ALA A 164 24.18 23.60 38.70
CA ALA A 164 24.91 22.33 38.80
C ALA A 164 25.31 21.74 37.43
N LEU A 165 24.97 22.40 36.33
CA LEU A 165 25.31 21.91 34.99
C LEU A 165 26.81 22.08 34.70
N THR A 166 27.49 20.97 34.41
CA THR A 166 28.90 20.95 34.01
C THR A 166 29.03 20.42 32.58
N ALA A 167 30.19 20.61 31.96
CA ALA A 167 30.48 20.05 30.63
C ALA A 167 30.44 18.50 30.61
N GLU A 168 30.82 17.87 31.74
CA GLU A 168 30.74 16.42 31.92
C GLU A 168 29.28 15.93 31.96
N HIS A 169 28.41 16.63 32.71
CA HIS A 169 26.98 16.36 32.70
C HIS A 169 26.41 16.48 31.29
N ASP A 170 26.75 17.55 30.55
CA ASP A 170 26.23 17.77 29.21
C ASP A 170 26.63 16.65 28.22
N THR A 171 27.88 16.18 28.33
CA THR A 171 28.39 15.04 27.54
C THR A 171 27.67 13.74 27.90
N ARG A 172 27.50 13.44 29.19
CA ARG A 172 26.78 12.24 29.67
C ARG A 172 25.32 12.24 29.20
N ILE A 173 24.65 13.39 29.28
CA ILE A 173 23.25 13.56 28.86
C ILE A 173 23.11 13.33 27.34
N ALA A 174 23.99 13.94 26.54
CA ALA A 174 23.98 13.78 25.09
C ALA A 174 24.29 12.33 24.66
N GLY A 175 25.15 11.64 25.40
CA GLY A 175 25.56 10.27 25.11
C GLY A 175 24.58 9.19 25.55
N CYS A 176 23.63 9.49 26.44
CA CYS A 176 22.75 8.47 27.03
C CYS A 176 21.63 8.05 26.06
N PRO A 177 21.59 6.79 25.57
CA PRO A 177 20.57 6.33 24.63
C PRO A 177 19.32 5.79 25.35
N ASP A 178 19.37 5.61 26.67
CA ASP A 178 18.32 4.94 27.42
C ASP A 178 17.34 5.96 28.04
N LEU A 179 16.09 5.87 27.60
CA LEU A 179 14.98 6.70 28.08
C LEU A 179 14.71 6.55 29.57
N ALA A 180 14.81 5.33 30.11
CA ALA A 180 14.53 5.07 31.52
C ALA A 180 15.61 5.72 32.41
N TRP A 181 16.86 5.67 31.97
CA TRP A 181 17.97 6.35 32.65
C TRP A 181 17.82 7.86 32.59
N LEU A 182 17.51 8.44 31.43
CA LEU A 182 17.24 9.87 31.30
C LEU A 182 16.09 10.32 32.21
N ALA A 183 15.00 9.54 32.28
CA ALA A 183 13.87 9.83 33.16
C ALA A 183 14.24 9.76 34.64
N ALA A 184 15.01 8.75 35.04
CA ALA A 184 15.51 8.63 36.41
C ALA A 184 16.43 9.80 36.77
N TRP A 185 17.32 10.20 35.87
CA TRP A 185 18.20 11.35 36.05
C TRP A 185 17.42 12.66 36.19
N VAL A 186 16.36 12.86 35.41
CA VAL A 186 15.46 14.01 35.59
C VAL A 186 14.84 14.01 36.98
N ALA A 187 14.31 12.87 37.44
CA ALA A 187 13.69 12.77 38.77
C ALA A 187 14.69 13.04 39.91
N THR A 188 15.91 12.51 39.79
CA THR A 188 16.99 12.72 40.76
C THR A 188 17.47 14.17 40.76
N ALA A 189 17.70 14.76 39.58
CA ALA A 189 18.09 16.16 39.46
C ALA A 189 17.00 17.09 40.02
N ALA A 190 15.72 16.75 39.81
CA ALA A 190 14.57 17.48 40.34
C ALA A 190 14.46 17.46 41.87
N THR A 191 15.02 16.46 42.55
CA THR A 191 14.91 16.28 44.00
C THR A 191 16.18 16.68 44.76
N THR A 192 17.35 16.27 44.27
CA THR A 192 18.64 16.40 44.98
C THR A 192 19.55 17.50 44.43
N GLY A 193 19.34 17.90 43.17
CA GLY A 193 20.21 18.84 42.46
C GLY A 193 21.55 18.25 41.99
N VAL A 194 21.76 16.94 42.10
CA VAL A 194 22.96 16.23 41.63
C VAL A 194 22.54 15.05 40.73
N LEU A 195 23.35 14.70 39.74
CA LEU A 195 23.18 13.46 38.98
C LEU A 195 23.83 12.31 39.76
N SER A 196 23.04 11.33 40.18
CA SER A 196 23.57 10.07 40.72
C SER A 196 24.04 9.17 39.58
N ASP A 197 25.09 8.39 39.84
CA ASP A 197 25.61 7.38 38.92
C ASP A 197 24.63 6.24 38.62
#